data_AF-A0A521LK32-F1
#
_entry.id   AF-A0A521LK32-F1
#
_cell.length_a   1.000
_cell.length_b   1.000
_cell.length_c   1.000
_cell.angle_alpha   90.00
_cell.angle_beta   90.00
_cell.angle_gamma   90.00
#
_symmetry.space_group_name_H-M   'P 1'
#
loop_
_entity.id
_entity.type
_entity.pdbx_description
1 polymer ?
#
loop_
_entity_poly.entity_id
_entity_poly.type
_entity_poly.pdbx_seq_one_letter_code
_entity_poly.pdbx_strand_id
1 'polypeptide(L)'
;MKYLLAAIAGIWMADGLALLVAPRQVIARVREVLALSSAMLRWEGVAVCLGIILLLGSGGLHYRLLWTVTGVAMVIKGLFLAVGPQRWRTGVLEWCLQREAVDYRFWGLGLCTLAILLLNALGWLGAQ
;
A
#
# COMPACT_ATOMS: atom_id res chain seq x y z
N MET A 1 6.46 -18.21 -1.84
CA MET A 1 6.33 -16.87 -2.48
C MET A 1 4.92 -16.59 -2.98
N LYS A 2 4.28 -17.47 -3.76
CA LYS A 2 2.90 -17.24 -4.25
C LYS A 2 1.89 -16.87 -3.15
N TYR A 3 1.87 -17.60 -2.03
CA TYR A 3 1.00 -17.30 -0.89
C TYR A 3 1.28 -15.93 -0.23
N LEU A 4 2.55 -15.52 -0.15
CA LEU A 4 2.92 -14.21 0.40
C LEU A 4 2.48 -13.07 -0.53
N LEU A 5 2.62 -13.26 -1.84
CA LEU A 5 2.14 -12.30 -2.84
C LEU A 5 0.60 -12.23 -2.85
N ALA A 6 -0.08 -13.36 -2.67
CA ALA A 6 -1.53 -13.39 -2.51
C ALA A 6 -1.97 -12.68 -1.21
N ALA A 7 -1.21 -12.82 -0.11
CA ALA A 7 -1.46 -12.07 1.11
C ALA A 7 -1.29 -10.55 0.90
N ILE A 8 -0.25 -10.13 0.16
CA ILE A 8 -0.07 -8.72 -0.24
C ILE A 8 -1.27 -8.22 -1.04
N ALA A 9 -1.74 -9.02 -2.02
CA ALA A 9 -2.94 -8.68 -2.78
C ALA A 9 -4.18 -8.57 -1.89
N GLY A 10 -4.35 -9.48 -0.92
CA GLY A 10 -5.44 -9.43 0.05
C GLY A 10 -5.42 -8.16 0.92
N ILE A 11 -4.23 -7.74 1.37
CA ILE A 11 -4.05 -6.47 2.10
C ILE A 11 -4.45 -5.28 1.22
N TRP A 12 -3.93 -5.21 0.00
CA TRP A 12 -4.30 -4.14 -0.94
C TRP A 12 -5.80 -4.11 -1.25
N MET A 13 -6.43 -5.28 -1.37
CA MET A 13 -7.87 -5.39 -1.59
C MET A 13 -8.66 -4.86 -0.39
N ALA A 14 -8.26 -5.23 0.83
CA ALA A 14 -8.91 -4.76 2.06
C ALA A 14 -8.76 -3.25 2.22
N ASP A 15 -7.55 -2.72 2.04
CA ASP A 15 -7.27 -1.28 2.11
C ASP A 15 -8.02 -0.52 1.01
N GLY A 16 -8.01 -1.06 -0.21
CA GLY A 16 -8.72 -0.48 -1.35
C GLY A 16 -10.22 -0.40 -1.11
N LEU A 17 -10.83 -1.49 -0.64
CA LEU A 17 -12.25 -1.53 -0.33
C LEU A 17 -12.61 -0.59 0.82
N ALA A 18 -11.79 -0.50 1.86
CA ALA A 18 -11.99 0.42 2.97
C ALA A 18 -11.99 1.89 2.50
N LEU A 19 -11.08 2.26 1.58
CA LEU A 19 -11.03 3.60 0.99
C LEU A 19 -12.22 3.89 0.04
N LEU A 20 -12.79 2.87 -0.60
CA LEU A 20 -13.98 3.04 -1.43
C LEU A 20 -15.25 3.27 -0.59
N VAL A 21 -15.44 2.41 0.41
CA VAL A 21 -16.66 2.38 1.23
C VAL A 21 -16.67 3.51 2.26
N ALA A 22 -15.58 3.68 3.00
CA ALA A 22 -15.54 4.57 4.15
C ALA A 22 -14.26 5.44 4.19
N PRO A 23 -13.95 6.21 3.12
CA PRO A 23 -12.70 6.97 3.05
C PRO A 23 -12.52 7.93 4.24
N ARG A 24 -13.59 8.62 4.65
CA ARG A 24 -13.52 9.57 5.79
C ARG A 24 -13.18 8.89 7.11
N GLN A 25 -13.70 7.69 7.36
CA GLN A 25 -13.44 6.94 8.58
C GLN A 25 -12.00 6.43 8.61
N VAL A 26 -11.51 5.90 7.49
CA VAL A 26 -10.13 5.45 7.35
C VAL A 26 -9.17 6.61 7.63
N ILE A 27 -9.40 7.77 7.04
CA ILE A 27 -8.54 8.95 7.25
C ILE A 27 -8.61 9.48 8.68
N ALA A 28 -9.78 9.46 9.33
CA ALA A 28 -9.91 9.81 10.75
C ALA A 28 -9.07 8.87 11.63
N ARG A 29 -9.13 7.55 11.39
CA ARG A 29 -8.32 6.57 12.12
C ARG A 29 -6.82 6.73 11.88
N VAL A 30 -6.42 7.02 10.65
CA VAL A 30 -5.01 7.29 10.33
C VAL A 30 -4.53 8.53 11.08
N ARG A 31 -5.33 9.60 11.17
CA ARG A 31 -5.02 10.80 11.97
C ARG A 31 -4.88 10.49 13.47
N GLU A 32 -5.76 9.67 14.02
CA GLU A 32 -5.69 9.24 15.43
C GLU A 32 -4.40 8.43 15.70
N VAL A 33 -4.09 7.44 14.85
CA VAL A 33 -2.88 6.61 14.99
C VAL A 33 -1.61 7.45 14.86
N LEU A 34 -1.62 8.44 13.96
CA LEU A 34 -0.53 9.39 13.78
C LEU A 34 -0.28 10.23 15.04
N ALA A 35 -1.36 10.69 15.70
CA ALA A 35 -1.26 11.46 16.93
C ALA A 35 -0.65 10.65 18.10
N LEU A 36 -0.80 9.32 18.10
CA LEU A 36 -0.31 8.42 19.15
C LEU A 36 1.16 7.95 18.96
N SER A 37 1.81 8.38 17.87
CA SER A 37 3.26 8.46 17.55
C SER A 37 4.29 7.36 17.91
N SER A 38 3.93 6.17 18.39
CA SER A 38 4.90 5.04 18.52
C SER A 38 4.60 3.85 17.60
N ALA A 39 3.34 3.65 17.24
CA ALA A 39 2.91 2.51 16.42
C ALA A 39 3.30 2.66 14.94
N MET A 40 3.44 3.88 14.44
CA MET A 40 3.69 4.15 13.02
C MET A 40 5.00 3.54 12.53
N LEU A 41 6.08 3.61 13.33
CA LEU A 41 7.39 3.07 12.96
C LEU A 41 7.36 1.56 12.69
N ARG A 42 6.50 0.82 13.40
CA ARG A 42 6.32 -0.64 13.20
C ARG A 42 5.62 -0.95 11.89
N TRP A 43 4.61 -0.16 11.52
CA TRP A 43 3.86 -0.37 10.28
C TRP A 43 4.66 0.00 9.03
N GLU A 44 5.54 1.02 9.11
CA GLU A 44 6.44 1.36 8.01
C GLU A 44 7.47 0.25 7.73
N GLY A 45 8.00 -0.38 8.80
CA GLY A 45 8.87 -1.55 8.64
C GLY A 45 8.19 -2.71 7.93
N VAL A 46 6.91 -2.97 8.25
CA VAL A 46 6.10 -3.97 7.54
C VAL A 46 5.93 -3.59 6.07
N ALA A 47 5.65 -2.32 5.76
CA ALA A 47 5.52 -1.86 4.38
C ALA A 47 6.80 -2.06 3.55
N VAL A 48 7.97 -1.75 4.13
CA VAL A 48 9.27 -2.00 3.48
C VAL A 48 9.47 -3.49 3.23
N CYS A 49 9.23 -4.33 4.23
CA CYS A 49 9.34 -5.79 4.09
C CYS A 49 8.43 -6.34 2.98
N LEU A 50 7.16 -5.92 2.94
CA LEU A 50 6.22 -6.32 1.89
C LEU A 50 6.67 -5.84 0.50
N GLY A 51 7.24 -4.63 0.39
CA GLY A 51 7.82 -4.12 -0.85
C GLY A 51 8.99 -4.96 -1.36
N ILE A 52 9.90 -5.36 -0.46
CA ILE A 52 11.03 -6.25 -0.81
C ILE A 52 10.51 -7.62 -1.26
N ILE A 53 9.54 -8.20 -0.54
CA ILE A 53 8.91 -9.47 -0.91
C ILE A 53 8.27 -9.38 -2.30
N LEU A 54 7.60 -8.26 -2.63
CA LEU A 54 7.03 -8.03 -3.94
C LEU A 54 8.10 -7.96 -5.04
N LEU A 55 9.22 -7.27 -4.79
CA LEU A 55 10.32 -7.15 -5.75
C LEU A 55 10.99 -8.50 -6.03
N LEU A 56 11.24 -9.30 -4.99
CA LEU A 56 11.84 -10.63 -5.13
C LEU A 56 10.86 -11.64 -5.73
N GLY A 57 9.57 -11.53 -5.39
CA GLY A 57 8.54 -12.46 -5.80
C GLY A 57 7.98 -12.23 -7.21
N SER A 58 8.17 -11.04 -7.79
CA SER A 58 7.57 -10.66 -9.08
C SER A 58 8.41 -10.98 -10.32
N GLY A 59 9.59 -11.57 -10.17
CA GLY A 59 10.53 -11.81 -11.27
C GLY A 59 9.99 -12.66 -12.44
N GLY A 60 8.99 -13.52 -12.18
CA GLY A 60 8.35 -14.38 -13.19
C GLY A 60 6.90 -14.02 -13.51
N LEU A 61 6.38 -12.90 -13.00
CA LEU A 61 4.99 -12.50 -13.20
C LEU A 61 4.83 -11.63 -14.46
N HIS A 62 3.67 -11.75 -15.11
CA HIS A 62 3.25 -10.80 -16.14
C HIS A 62 3.20 -9.38 -15.56
N TYR A 63 3.53 -8.36 -16.37
CA TYR A 63 3.65 -6.95 -15.93
C TYR A 63 4.80 -6.66 -14.95
N ARG A 64 5.98 -7.25 -15.16
CA ARG A 64 7.18 -7.05 -14.32
C ARG A 64 7.49 -5.58 -13.98
N LEU A 65 7.35 -4.66 -14.94
CA LEU A 65 7.62 -3.24 -14.72
C LEU A 65 6.67 -2.63 -13.69
N LEU A 66 5.37 -2.98 -13.75
CA LEU A 66 4.37 -2.54 -12.79
C LEU A 66 4.77 -2.96 -11.37
N TRP A 67 5.08 -4.25 -11.17
CA TRP A 67 5.47 -4.77 -9.86
C TRP A 67 6.77 -4.18 -9.34
N THR A 68 7.71 -3.89 -10.24
CA THR A 68 8.97 -3.23 -9.89
C THR A 68 8.70 -1.82 -9.40
N VAL A 69 7.94 -1.03 -10.15
CA VAL A 69 7.60 0.35 -9.77
C VAL A 69 6.81 0.37 -8.46
N THR A 70 5.81 -0.51 -8.30
CA THR A 70 5.01 -0.61 -7.07
C THR A 70 5.88 -1.02 -5.87
N GLY A 71 6.72 -2.04 -6.01
CA GLY A 71 7.59 -2.51 -4.94
C GLY A 71 8.64 -1.47 -4.53
N VAL A 72 9.26 -0.80 -5.50
CA VAL A 72 10.20 0.30 -5.25
C VAL A 72 9.48 1.45 -4.54
N ALA A 73 8.28 1.83 -4.98
CA ALA A 73 7.49 2.89 -4.34
C ALA A 73 7.15 2.55 -2.88
N MET A 74 6.78 1.30 -2.59
CA MET A 74 6.52 0.84 -1.21
C MET A 74 7.76 0.95 -0.33
N VAL A 75 8.93 0.50 -0.84
CA VAL A 75 10.20 0.57 -0.10
C VAL A 75 10.61 2.02 0.14
N ILE A 76 10.61 2.87 -0.90
CA ILE A 76 10.97 4.28 -0.78
C ILE A 76 10.05 4.99 0.22
N LYS A 77 8.74 4.80 0.10
CA LYS A 77 7.75 5.40 1.02
C LYS A 77 7.98 4.93 2.45
N GLY A 78 8.14 3.63 2.67
CA GLY A 78 8.34 3.07 4.00
C GLY A 78 9.65 3.54 4.64
N LEU A 79 10.74 3.60 3.87
CA LEU A 79 12.01 4.16 4.34
C LEU A 79 11.91 5.66 4.66
N PHE A 80 11.23 6.42 3.80
CA PHE A 80 10.99 7.85 4.03
C PHE A 80 10.17 8.10 5.30
N LEU A 81 9.14 7.28 5.57
CA LEU A 81 8.33 7.43 6.77
C LEU A 81 9.03 6.91 8.03
N ALA A 82 9.90 5.91 7.91
CA ALA A 82 10.67 5.34 9.02
C ALA A 82 11.85 6.22 9.47
N VAL A 83 12.66 6.72 8.53
CA VAL A 83 13.95 7.39 8.80
C VAL A 83 13.94 8.87 8.37
N GLY A 84 12.95 9.31 7.59
CA GLY A 84 12.91 10.66 7.05
C GLY A 84 12.78 11.75 8.10
N PRO A 85 13.26 12.97 7.80
CA PRO A 85 13.20 14.10 8.73
C PRO A 85 11.75 14.39 9.17
N GLN A 86 11.54 14.50 10.49
CA GLN A 86 10.21 14.72 11.08
C GLN A 86 9.42 15.84 10.39
N ARG A 87 10.08 16.97 10.09
CA ARG A 87 9.45 18.14 9.45
C ARG A 87 8.87 17.81 8.07
N TRP A 88 9.61 17.04 7.27
CA TRP A 88 9.20 16.66 5.92
C TRP A 88 8.13 15.57 5.98
N ARG A 89 8.29 14.62 6.89
CA ARG A 89 7.30 13.57 7.14
C ARG A 89 5.95 14.18 7.51
N THR A 90 5.91 15.10 8.48
CA THR A 90 4.65 15.75 8.90
C THR A 90 4.03 16.55 7.76
N GLY A 91 4.81 17.33 7.00
CA GLY A 91 4.28 18.10 5.87
C GLY A 91 3.69 17.23 4.76
N VAL A 92 4.35 16.12 4.41
CA VAL A 92 3.83 15.15 3.43
C VAL A 92 2.57 14.46 3.94
N LEU A 93 2.55 14.07 5.21
CA LEU A 93 1.37 13.43 5.83
C LEU A 93 0.18 14.38 5.88
N GLU A 94 0.40 15.63 6.26
CA GLU A 94 -0.65 16.64 6.31
C GLU A 94 -1.21 16.93 4.91
N TRP A 95 -0.33 17.10 3.91
CA TRP A 95 -0.74 17.24 2.51
C TRP A 95 -1.55 16.03 2.02
N CYS A 96 -1.10 14.81 2.34
CA CYS A 96 -1.82 13.59 2.00
C CYS A 96 -3.20 13.55 2.67
N LEU A 97 -3.30 13.92 3.95
CA LEU A 97 -4.52 13.82 4.76
C LEU A 97 -5.54 14.93 4.51
N GLN A 98 -5.13 16.02 3.84
CA GLN A 98 -6.02 17.13 3.46
C GLN A 98 -6.72 16.91 2.12
N ARG A 99 -6.42 15.83 1.39
CA ARG A 99 -7.08 15.50 0.11
C ARG A 99 -8.59 15.25 0.26
N GLU A 100 -9.30 15.40 -0.85
CA GLU A 100 -10.74 15.18 -0.89
C GLU A 100 -11.10 13.69 -0.79
N ALA A 101 -12.32 13.40 -0.31
CA ALA A 101 -12.83 12.03 -0.21
C ALA A 101 -12.80 11.27 -1.56
N VAL A 102 -12.96 12.00 -2.67
CA VAL A 102 -12.95 11.46 -4.02
C VAL A 102 -11.56 10.95 -4.40
N ASP A 103 -10.50 11.68 -4.06
CA ASP A 103 -9.11 11.26 -4.33
C ASP A 103 -8.80 9.91 -3.69
N TYR A 104 -9.21 9.72 -2.43
CA TYR A 104 -9.00 8.46 -1.73
C TYR A 104 -9.75 7.29 -2.37
N ARG A 105 -10.93 7.53 -2.95
CA ARG A 105 -11.64 6.49 -3.70
C ARG A 105 -10.89 6.10 -4.97
N PHE A 106 -10.28 7.04 -5.67
CA PHE A 106 -9.41 6.72 -6.81
C PHE A 106 -8.20 5.88 -6.39
N TRP A 107 -7.57 6.22 -5.26
CA TRP A 107 -6.52 5.37 -4.67
C TRP A 107 -7.05 3.99 -4.31
N GLY A 108 -8.26 3.90 -3.75
CA GLY A 108 -8.94 2.64 -3.45
C GLY A 108 -9.17 1.78 -4.68
N LEU A 109 -9.67 2.36 -5.78
CA LEU A 109 -9.80 1.67 -7.08
C LEU A 109 -8.45 1.17 -7.59
N GLY A 110 -7.40 1.99 -7.47
CA GLY A 110 -6.03 1.61 -7.86
C GLY A 110 -5.53 0.40 -7.06
N LEU A 111 -5.72 0.41 -5.74
CA LEU A 111 -5.34 -0.71 -4.86
C LEU A 111 -6.11 -1.99 -5.17
N CYS A 112 -7.43 -1.90 -5.35
CA CYS A 112 -8.25 -3.04 -5.76
C CYS A 112 -7.81 -3.60 -7.12
N THR A 113 -7.49 -2.72 -8.08
CA THR A 113 -7.01 -3.12 -9.40
C THR A 113 -5.67 -3.84 -9.31
N LEU A 114 -4.72 -3.30 -8.52
CA LEU A 114 -3.43 -3.95 -8.28
C LEU A 114 -3.58 -5.32 -7.60
N ALA A 115 -4.49 -5.43 -6.63
CA ALA A 115 -4.79 -6.69 -5.97
C ALA A 115 -5.30 -7.75 -6.95
N ILE A 116 -6.29 -7.40 -7.78
CA ILE A 116 -6.85 -8.29 -8.80
C ILE A 116 -5.79 -8.69 -9.82
N LEU A 117 -5.00 -7.72 -10.33
CA LEU A 117 -3.93 -7.99 -11.28
C LEU A 117 -2.86 -8.90 -10.69
N LEU A 118 -2.53 -8.75 -9.40
CA LEU A 118 -1.55 -9.60 -8.73
C LEU A 118 -2.08 -11.02 -8.56
N LEU A 119 -3.33 -11.18 -8.12
CA LEU A 119 -3.98 -12.50 -8.03
C LEU A 119 -4.14 -13.19 -9.38
N ASN A 120 -4.47 -12.43 -10.43
CA ASN A 120 -4.54 -12.93 -11.80
C ASN A 120 -3.15 -13.35 -12.30
N ALA A 121 -2.11 -12.54 -12.08
CA ALA A 121 -0.74 -12.89 -12.44
C ALA A 121 -0.22 -14.13 -11.69
N LEU A 122 -0.74 -14.40 -10.48
CA LEU A 122 -0.44 -15.60 -9.70
C LEU A 122 -1.20 -16.85 -10.18
N GLY A 123 -2.18 -16.70 -11.08
CA GLY A 123 -3.07 -17.77 -11.56
C GLY A 123 -4.16 -18.16 -10.55
N TRP A 124 -4.51 -17.25 -9.63
CA TRP A 124 -5.54 -17.49 -8.60
C TRP A 124 -6.91 -16.93 -8.99
N LEU A 125 -6.94 -15.95 -9.87
CA LEU A 125 -8.14 -15.45 -10.54
C LEU A 125 -8.00 -15.75 -12.03
N GLY A 126 -8.98 -16.47 -12.59
CA GLY A 126 -8.92 -16.96 -13.97
C GLY A 126 -8.39 -18.39 -14.01
N ALA A 127 -9.31 -19.33 -14.25
CA ALA A 127 -8.93 -20.66 -14.71
C ALA A 127 -8.15 -20.51 -16.02
N GLN A 128 -6.93 -21.05 -16.06
CA GLN A 128 -6.35 -21.51 -17.32
C GLN A 128 -6.83 -22.95 -17.54
#